data_AF-A0A0M2PZM7-F1
#
_entry.id   AF-A0A0M2PZM7-F1
#
_cell.length_a   1.000
_cell.length_b   1.000
_cell.length_c   1.000
_cell.angle_alpha   90.00
_cell.angle_beta   90.00
_cell.angle_gamma   90.00
#
_symmetry.space_group_name_H-M   'P 1'
#
loop_
_entity.id
_entity.type
_entity.pdbx_description
1 polymer ?
#
loop_
_entity_poly.entity_id
_entity_poly.type
_entity_poly.pdbx_seq_one_letter_code
_entity_poly.pdbx_strand_id
1 'polypeptide(L)'
;MDCAQWLQTHIRLGNRVIIPEIADYEVRRELLRANKTKGIARLDDLVNLIEYLPISTVAMHQAAQLWAQARQQGQPTAGDKTIDGDMILVAQALTLEVPDVVIATTNVGHLSRFIAAELWRNVASS
;
A
#
# COMPACT_ATOMS: atom_id res chain seq x y z
N MET A 1 1.79 13.32 -16.95
CA MET A 1 0.64 13.01 -16.08
C MET A 1 1.10 13.12 -14.65
N ASP A 2 0.35 13.79 -13.78
CA ASP A 2 0.59 13.79 -12.33
C ASP A 2 -0.17 12.63 -11.66
N CYS A 3 0.10 12.39 -10.37
CA CYS A 3 -0.51 11.27 -9.63
C CYS A 3 -2.05 11.41 -9.53
N ALA A 4 -2.56 12.63 -9.42
CA ALA A 4 -4.00 12.87 -9.32
C ALA A 4 -4.72 12.55 -10.64
N GLN A 5 -4.16 12.98 -11.77
CA GLN A 5 -4.69 12.67 -13.10
C GLN A 5 -4.61 11.18 -13.41
N TRP A 6 -3.55 10.50 -12.96
CA TRP A 6 -3.42 9.05 -13.05
C TRP A 6 -4.52 8.34 -12.27
N LEU A 7 -4.71 8.67 -11.00
CA LEU A 7 -5.77 8.12 -10.15
C LEU A 7 -7.16 8.34 -10.77
N GLN A 8 -7.45 9.57 -11.20
CA GLN A 8 -8.72 9.90 -11.86
C GLN A 8 -8.95 9.07 -13.13
N THR A 9 -7.89 8.76 -13.88
CA THR A 9 -8.00 7.93 -15.08
C THR A 9 -8.39 6.51 -14.71
N HIS A 10 -7.76 5.91 -13.71
CA HIS A 10 -8.13 4.58 -13.23
C HIS A 10 -9.58 4.52 -12.71
N ILE A 11 -9.99 5.51 -11.91
CA ILE A 11 -11.38 5.60 -11.42
C ILE A 11 -12.37 5.71 -12.58
N ARG A 12 -12.10 6.56 -13.58
CA ARG A 12 -12.99 6.74 -14.75
C ARG A 12 -13.12 5.49 -15.62
N LEU A 13 -12.04 4.70 -15.74
CA LEU A 13 -12.07 3.44 -16.49
C LEU A 13 -12.70 2.29 -15.68
N GLY A 14 -13.14 2.54 -14.44
CA GLY A 14 -13.77 1.52 -13.60
C GLY A 14 -12.77 0.57 -12.94
N ASN A 15 -11.48 0.89 -12.94
CA ASN A 15 -10.50 0.12 -12.19
C ASN A 15 -10.76 0.26 -10.69
N ARG A 16 -10.72 -0.86 -9.97
CA ARG A 16 -10.84 -0.88 -8.51
C ARG A 16 -9.55 -0.34 -7.89
N VAL A 17 -9.63 0.84 -7.29
CA VAL A 17 -8.51 1.47 -6.57
C VAL A 17 -8.79 1.42 -5.08
N ILE A 18 -7.78 0.99 -4.32
CA ILE A 18 -7.91 0.67 -2.90
C ILE A 18 -6.81 1.38 -2.10
N ILE A 19 -7.15 1.94 -0.94
CA ILE A 19 -6.21 2.40 0.08
C ILE A 19 -6.11 1.35 1.19
N PRO A 20 -4.95 0.71 1.35
CA PRO A 20 -4.67 -0.12 2.52
C PRO A 20 -4.52 0.74 3.78
N GLU A 21 -5.11 0.31 4.88
CA GLU A 21 -5.03 0.99 6.17
C GLU A 21 -3.59 1.31 6.63
N ILE A 22 -2.63 0.42 6.37
CA ILE A 22 -1.22 0.72 6.71
C ILE A 22 -0.69 1.95 5.97
N ALA A 23 -1.07 2.15 4.71
CA ALA A 23 -0.63 3.28 3.91
C ALA A 23 -1.29 4.59 4.39
N ASP A 24 -2.57 4.56 4.76
CA ASP A 24 -3.22 5.70 5.43
C ASP A 24 -2.49 6.02 6.74
N TYR A 25 -2.25 5.02 7.60
CA TYR A 25 -1.55 5.22 8.87
C TYR A 25 -0.18 5.90 8.69
N GLU A 26 0.63 5.45 7.73
CA GLU A 26 1.96 6.01 7.50
C GLU A 26 1.93 7.47 7.04
N VAL A 27 1.01 7.82 6.16
CA VAL A 27 0.82 9.20 5.70
C VAL A 27 0.22 10.05 6.83
N ARG A 28 -0.85 9.56 7.46
CA ARG A 28 -1.60 10.25 8.51
C ARG A 28 -0.72 10.56 9.72
N ARG A 29 0.10 9.62 10.20
CA ARG A 29 0.99 9.84 11.36
C ARG A 29 1.99 10.97 11.11
N GLU A 30 2.52 11.07 9.89
CA GLU A 30 3.50 12.11 9.54
C GLU A 30 2.83 13.48 9.36
N LEU A 31 1.64 13.52 8.76
CA LEU A 31 0.83 14.73 8.69
C LEU A 31 0.45 15.25 10.08
N LEU A 32 0.07 14.35 11.00
CA LEU A 32 -0.21 14.67 12.40
C LEU A 32 1.04 15.19 13.11
N ARG A 33 2.17 14.48 13.00
CA ARG A 33 3.46 14.90 13.59
C ARG A 33 3.87 16.30 13.13
N ALA A 34 3.60 16.63 11.86
CA ALA A 34 3.92 17.92 11.26
C ALA A 34 2.79 18.98 11.37
N ASN A 35 1.70 18.70 12.11
CA ASN A 35 0.52 19.56 12.26
C ASN A 35 -0.09 20.05 10.92
N LYS A 36 -0.09 19.20 9.89
CA LYS A 36 -0.58 19.52 8.54
C LYS A 36 -2.07 19.21 8.40
N THR A 37 -2.92 19.99 9.07
CA THR A 37 -4.39 19.81 9.07
C THR A 37 -5.01 19.78 7.67
N LYS A 38 -4.54 20.62 6.74
CA LYS A 38 -4.98 20.59 5.33
C LYS A 38 -4.63 19.29 4.61
N GLY A 39 -3.52 18.65 4.99
CA GLY A 39 -3.13 17.35 4.43
C GLY A 39 -4.03 16.23 4.94
N ILE A 40 -4.38 16.27 6.23
CA ILE A 40 -5.29 15.31 6.86
C ILE A 40 -6.67 15.37 6.20
N ALA A 41 -7.23 16.57 6.03
CA ALA A 41 -8.52 16.74 5.35
C ALA A 41 -8.52 16.16 3.92
N ARG A 42 -7.44 16.36 3.15
CA ARG A 42 -7.31 15.77 1.81
C ARG A 42 -7.20 14.25 1.83
N LEU A 43 -6.55 13.69 2.85
CA LEU A 43 -6.46 12.24 3.04
C LEU A 43 -7.85 11.66 3.38
N ASP A 44 -8.60 12.34 4.25
CA ASP A 44 -9.97 11.95 4.60
C ASP A 44 -10.90 12.01 3.37
N ASP A 45 -10.80 13.08 2.57
CA ASP A 45 -11.55 13.20 1.31
C ASP A 45 -11.22 12.05 0.34
N LEU A 46 -9.94 11.65 0.26
CA LEU A 46 -9.52 10.55 -0.60
C LEU A 46 -10.04 9.20 -0.09
N VAL A 47 -9.97 8.93 1.21
CA VAL A 47 -10.50 7.70 1.83
C VAL A 47 -12.01 7.58 1.65
N ASN A 48 -12.74 8.69 1.60
CA ASN A 48 -14.18 8.69 1.30
C ASN A 48 -14.48 8.50 -0.20
N LEU A 49 -13.51 8.75 -1.09
CA LEU A 49 -13.69 8.67 -2.54
C LEU A 49 -13.44 7.27 -3.11
N ILE A 50 -12.47 6.55 -2.55
CA ILE A 50 -12.06 5.23 -3.04
C ILE A 50 -12.16 4.16 -1.96
N GLU A 51 -12.07 2.90 -2.36
CA GLU A 51 -12.22 1.80 -1.44
C GLU A 51 -11.10 1.84 -0.38
N TYR A 52 -11.48 1.62 0.88
CA TYR A 52 -10.55 1.51 2.00
C TYR A 52 -10.50 0.07 2.46
N LEU A 53 -9.29 -0.47 2.62
CA LEU A 53 -9.05 -1.85 3.07
C LEU A 53 -8.56 -1.83 4.52
N PRO A 54 -9.44 -2.16 5.50
CA PRO A 54 -9.08 -2.19 6.91
C PRO A 54 -8.01 -3.23 7.21
N ILE A 55 -7.25 -3.02 8.28
CA ILE A 55 -6.34 -4.06 8.75
C ILE A 55 -7.16 -5.19 9.40
N SER A 56 -6.68 -6.42 9.21
CA SER A 56 -7.30 -7.60 9.82
C SER A 56 -6.26 -8.46 10.51
N THR A 57 -6.70 -9.29 11.45
CA THR A 57 -5.83 -10.29 12.10
C THR A 57 -5.18 -11.21 11.07
N VAL A 58 -5.92 -11.58 10.01
CA VAL A 58 -5.39 -12.39 8.90
C VAL A 58 -4.23 -11.68 8.21
N ALA A 59 -4.42 -10.41 7.83
CA ALA A 59 -3.35 -9.62 7.22
C ALA A 59 -2.13 -9.48 8.15
N MET A 60 -2.33 -9.26 9.45
CA MET A 60 -1.22 -9.14 10.40
C MET A 60 -0.45 -10.45 10.59
N HIS A 61 -1.13 -11.59 10.67
CA HIS A 61 -0.47 -12.90 10.74
C HIS A 61 0.32 -13.19 9.45
N GLN A 62 -0.24 -12.86 8.30
CA GLN A 62 0.42 -13.03 7.01
C GLN A 62 1.64 -12.11 6.87
N ALA A 63 1.56 -10.85 7.34
CA ALA A 63 2.70 -9.94 7.38
C ALA A 63 3.86 -10.49 8.21
N ALA A 64 3.56 -11.09 9.38
CA ALA A 64 4.57 -11.73 10.23
C ALA A 64 5.25 -12.92 9.52
N GLN A 65 4.50 -13.72 8.77
CA GLN A 65 5.03 -14.83 7.98
C GLN A 65 5.96 -14.33 6.87
N LEU A 66 5.53 -13.32 6.11
CA LEU A 66 6.32 -12.73 5.02
C LEU A 66 7.63 -12.12 5.56
N TRP A 67 7.56 -11.39 6.67
CA TRP A 67 8.74 -10.83 7.35
C TRP A 67 9.74 -11.90 7.78
N ALA A 68 9.25 -13.01 8.35
CA ALA A 68 10.10 -14.12 8.77
C ALA A 68 10.75 -14.81 7.56
N GLN A 69 9.99 -15.07 6.50
CA GLN A 69 10.49 -15.69 5.27
C GLN A 69 11.59 -14.85 4.62
N ALA A 70 11.38 -13.54 4.48
CA ALA A 70 12.35 -12.61 3.90
C ALA A 70 13.71 -12.69 4.62
N ARG A 71 13.69 -12.76 5.96
CA ARG A 71 14.90 -12.86 6.79
C ARG A 71 15.57 -14.22 6.72
N GLN A 72 14.80 -15.29 6.77
CA GLN A 72 15.32 -16.64 6.62
C GLN A 72 16.03 -16.85 5.28
N GLN A 73 15.62 -16.10 4.25
CA GLN A 73 16.24 -16.09 2.92
C GLN A 73 17.40 -15.10 2.77
N GLY A 74 17.81 -14.42 3.85
CA GLY A 74 18.89 -13.43 3.83
C GLY A 74 18.56 -12.12 3.12
N GLN A 75 17.27 -11.81 2.99
CA GLN A 75 16.75 -10.66 2.22
C GLN A 75 15.83 -9.76 3.08
N PRO A 76 16.32 -9.16 4.18
CA PRO A 76 15.50 -8.31 5.03
C PRO A 76 14.99 -7.08 4.26
N THR A 77 13.70 -6.77 4.42
CA THR A 77 13.00 -5.63 3.78
C THR A 77 12.94 -4.37 4.65
N ALA A 78 13.10 -4.54 5.97
CA ALA A 78 13.23 -3.48 6.96
C ALA A 78 14.30 -3.83 8.00
N GLY A 79 14.69 -2.89 8.85
CA GLY A 79 15.64 -3.14 9.95
C GLY A 79 15.06 -4.04 11.05
N ASP A 80 15.92 -4.65 11.86
CA ASP A 80 15.50 -5.64 12.88
C ASP A 80 14.63 -5.08 14.00
N LYS A 81 14.66 -3.75 14.20
CA LYS A 81 13.90 -3.05 15.24
C LYS A 81 12.73 -2.22 14.69
N THR A 82 12.45 -2.32 13.40
CA THR A 82 11.40 -1.54 12.74
C THR A 82 10.25 -2.46 12.38
N ILE A 83 9.02 -2.03 12.65
CA ILE A 83 7.85 -2.66 12.07
C ILE A 83 7.94 -2.52 10.55
N ASP A 84 7.71 -3.62 9.84
CA ASP A 84 7.86 -3.68 8.40
C ASP A 84 6.53 -3.34 7.72
N GLY A 85 6.31 -2.06 7.48
CA GLY A 85 5.10 -1.55 6.83
C GLY A 85 4.88 -2.12 5.43
N ASP A 86 5.97 -2.42 4.71
CA ASP A 86 5.91 -3.05 3.38
C ASP A 86 5.34 -4.48 3.48
N MET A 87 5.72 -5.26 4.49
CA MET A 87 5.15 -6.60 4.70
C MET A 87 3.66 -6.56 5.08
N ILE A 88 3.23 -5.55 5.84
CA ILE A 88 1.82 -5.34 6.16
C ILE A 88 1.05 -4.94 4.89
N LEU A 89 1.61 -4.06 4.07
CA LEU A 89 1.03 -3.64 2.80
C LEU A 89 0.83 -4.82 1.83
N VAL A 90 1.87 -5.64 1.65
CA VAL A 90 1.80 -6.88 0.87
C VAL A 90 0.72 -7.80 1.43
N ALA A 91 0.71 -8.02 2.74
CA ALA A 91 -0.24 -8.92 3.36
C ALA A 91 -1.70 -8.46 3.16
N GLN A 92 -1.99 -7.17 3.36
CA GLN A 92 -3.32 -6.62 3.09
C GLN A 92 -3.72 -6.85 1.63
N ALA A 93 -2.83 -6.58 0.67
CA ALA A 93 -3.11 -6.82 -0.74
C ALA A 93 -3.40 -8.30 -1.05
N LEU A 94 -2.67 -9.23 -0.42
CA LEU A 94 -2.91 -10.67 -0.58
C LEU A 94 -4.25 -11.13 0.00
N THR A 95 -4.79 -10.46 1.03
CA THR A 95 -6.13 -10.79 1.57
C THR A 95 -7.29 -10.46 0.62
N LEU A 96 -7.03 -9.74 -0.48
CA LEU A 96 -8.06 -9.45 -1.48
C LEU A 96 -8.41 -10.70 -2.31
N GLU A 97 -7.52 -11.69 -2.37
CA GLU A 97 -7.70 -12.95 -3.11
C GLU A 97 -8.13 -12.76 -4.58
N VAL A 98 -7.70 -11.67 -5.23
CA VAL A 98 -7.91 -11.41 -6.65
C VAL A 98 -6.59 -11.50 -7.43
N PRO A 99 -6.59 -12.06 -8.65
CA PRO A 99 -5.34 -12.39 -9.37
C PRO A 99 -4.58 -11.15 -9.87
N ASP A 100 -5.27 -10.04 -10.14
CA ASP A 100 -4.71 -8.87 -10.82
C ASP A 100 -4.51 -7.67 -9.89
N VAL A 101 -4.02 -7.90 -8.66
CA VAL A 101 -3.64 -6.80 -7.74
C VAL A 101 -2.25 -6.30 -8.08
N VAL A 102 -2.09 -5.00 -8.27
CA VAL A 102 -0.79 -4.33 -8.40
C VAL A 102 -0.63 -3.28 -7.32
N ILE A 103 0.47 -3.34 -6.58
CA ILE A 103 0.86 -2.30 -5.63
C ILE A 103 1.59 -1.18 -6.37
N ALA A 104 0.98 0.00 -6.46
CA ALA A 104 1.63 1.20 -6.96
C ALA A 104 2.59 1.78 -5.90
N THR A 105 3.90 1.70 -6.14
CA THR A 105 4.93 2.02 -5.13
C THR A 105 6.19 2.59 -5.76
N THR A 106 7.01 3.27 -4.95
CA THR A 106 8.40 3.61 -5.33
C THR A 106 9.40 2.54 -4.89
N ASN A 107 9.02 1.64 -3.98
CA ASN A 107 9.86 0.56 -3.47
C ASN A 107 9.64 -0.77 -4.22
N VAL A 108 9.68 -0.71 -5.56
CA VAL A 108 9.36 -1.86 -6.42
C VAL A 108 10.25 -3.07 -6.11
N GLY A 109 11.57 -2.86 -5.96
CA GLY A 109 12.54 -3.96 -5.80
C GLY A 109 12.40 -4.79 -4.51
N HIS A 110 11.76 -4.25 -3.47
CA HIS A 110 11.43 -5.02 -2.26
C HIS A 110 10.10 -5.75 -2.43
N LEU A 111 9.09 -5.06 -2.94
CA LEU A 111 7.71 -5.54 -2.99
C LEU A 111 7.48 -6.58 -4.11
N SER A 112 8.16 -6.43 -5.25
CA SER A 112 8.01 -7.30 -6.43
C SER A 112 8.40 -8.77 -6.20
N ARG A 113 9.02 -9.08 -5.05
CA ARG A 113 9.38 -10.44 -4.63
C ARG A 113 8.18 -11.20 -4.06
N PHE A 114 7.15 -10.49 -3.62
CA PHE A 114 6.01 -11.06 -2.89
C PHE A 114 4.69 -10.88 -3.63
N ILE A 115 4.54 -9.78 -4.38
CA ILE A 115 3.32 -9.45 -5.12
C ILE A 115 3.67 -8.54 -6.31
N ALA A 116 2.82 -8.49 -7.34
CA ALA A 116 2.99 -7.54 -8.42
C ALA A 116 3.05 -6.11 -7.87
N ALA A 117 4.14 -5.42 -8.16
CA ALA A 117 4.42 -4.07 -7.69
C ALA A 117 5.06 -3.28 -8.81
N GLU A 118 4.61 -2.04 -9.01
CA GLU A 118 5.08 -1.19 -10.09
C GLU A 118 5.15 0.27 -9.68
N LEU A 119 5.98 1.03 -10.39
CA LEU A 119 5.89 2.49 -10.33
C LEU A 119 4.50 2.91 -10.80
N TRP A 120 3.83 3.81 -10.07
CA TRP A 120 2.45 4.21 -10.40
C TRP A 120 2.25 4.60 -11.87
N ARG A 121 3.24 5.27 -12.49
CA ARG A 121 3.20 5.67 -13.91
C ARG A 121 3.17 4.51 -14.90
N ASN A 122 3.63 3.34 -14.47
CA ASN A 122 3.73 2.14 -15.28
C ASN A 122 2.49 1.25 -15.12
N VAL A 123 1.65 1.50 -14.11
CA VAL A 123 0.40 0.75 -13.92
C VAL A 123 -0.54 1.15 -15.06
N ALA A 124 -0.75 0.22 -15.98
CA ALA A 124 -1.61 0.42 -17.14
C ALA A 124 -3.07 0.52 -16.71
N SER A 125 -3.79 1.46 -17.32
CA SER A 125 -5.23 1.60 -17.14
C SER A 125 -5.91 0.77 -18.24
N SER A 126 -6.44 -0.39 -17.87
CA SER A 126 -7.12 -1.34 -18.77
C SER A 126 -8.36 -0.76 -19.43
#